data_AF-A0A1W9V0F2-F1
#
_entry.id   AF-A0A1W9V0F2-F1
#
_cell.length_a   1.000
_cell.length_b   1.000
_cell.length_c   1.000
_cell.angle_alpha   90.00
_cell.angle_beta   90.00
_cell.angle_gamma   90.00
#
_symmetry.space_group_name_H-M   'P 1'
#
loop_
_entity.id
_entity.type
_entity.pdbx_description
1 polymer ?
#
loop_
_entity_poly.entity_id
_entity_poly.type
_entity_poly.pdbx_seq_one_letter_code
_entity_poly.pdbx_strand_id
1 'polypeptide(L)'
;MPANVHPKPFIIHPPANLLTAHRQLRRNSVTLAQKYAFQKLVTEEDLQIMGRGLWNVLNLDASFAAAHKTAGRQILPIIIESDDPALLQLPWETLRHPDHGFLGRSPAFTLSRRVAPPDESPDTPEKGPLRVLLFTSLPDDVDPEKSRLNVEDEQAQVQDALTPWIAEGLVQLEMPDDGRLTTLREYLRTFQPHLVFLSGHGKFHHQPLQKEPPYAAFAFEDEYGRTRSVRDQTIAQAFVGSTAQLIVLSACESGKTVSDALNVGLTRQLSQLGVPHVIGMRE
;
A
#
# COMPACT_ATOMS: atom_id res chain seq x y z
N MET A 1 7.28 20.02 1.03
CA MET A 1 8.29 18.92 0.99
C MET A 1 9.25 19.12 2.16
N PRO A 2 9.59 18.05 2.90
CA PRO A 2 10.64 18.10 3.92
C PRO A 2 11.96 18.59 3.31
N ALA A 3 12.75 19.39 4.04
CA ALA A 3 13.97 20.01 3.49
C ALA A 3 15.04 18.99 3.03
N ASN A 4 14.95 17.76 3.55
CA ASN A 4 15.84 16.65 3.24
C ASN A 4 15.38 15.80 2.04
N VAL A 5 14.22 16.07 1.43
CA VAL A 5 13.74 15.33 0.25
C VAL A 5 13.95 16.17 -1.00
N HIS A 6 14.59 15.59 -2.02
CA HIS A 6 14.84 16.27 -3.28
C HIS A 6 13.51 16.56 -4.00
N PRO A 7 13.27 17.79 -4.47
CA PRO A 7 11.96 18.19 -5.00
C PRO A 7 11.62 17.54 -6.34
N LYS A 8 12.61 17.09 -7.09
CA LYS A 8 12.42 16.43 -8.39
C LYS A 8 12.60 14.91 -8.23
N PRO A 9 11.54 14.11 -8.38
CA PRO A 9 11.64 12.66 -8.33
C PRO A 9 12.38 12.11 -9.55
N PHE A 10 13.03 10.96 -9.38
CA PHE A 10 13.46 10.09 -10.48
C PHE A 10 12.30 9.17 -10.87
N ILE A 11 11.66 9.47 -11.99
CA ILE A 11 10.51 8.71 -12.47
C ILE A 11 10.99 7.63 -13.43
N ILE A 12 10.63 6.39 -13.14
CA ILE A 12 10.87 5.22 -13.99
C ILE A 12 9.55 4.92 -14.71
N HIS A 13 9.59 4.92 -16.05
CA HIS A 13 8.48 4.49 -16.90
C HIS A 13 8.82 3.13 -17.51
N PRO A 14 8.32 2.02 -16.95
CA PRO A 14 8.56 0.70 -17.53
C PRO A 14 7.95 0.62 -18.93
N PRO A 15 8.63 0.02 -19.92
CA PRO A 15 8.08 -0.07 -21.27
C PRO A 15 6.86 -1.00 -21.30
N ALA A 16 5.83 -0.65 -22.07
CA ALA A 16 4.56 -1.40 -22.12
C ALA A 16 4.72 -2.88 -22.52
N ASN A 17 5.79 -3.21 -23.26
CA ASN A 17 6.09 -4.58 -23.66
C ASN A 17 7.05 -5.31 -22.71
N LEU A 18 7.39 -4.76 -21.54
CA LEU A 18 8.42 -5.32 -20.64
C LEU A 18 8.16 -6.79 -20.32
N LEU A 19 6.93 -7.15 -19.96
CA LEU A 19 6.56 -8.52 -19.58
C LEU A 19 6.51 -9.49 -20.77
N THR A 20 6.26 -9.00 -21.99
CA THR A 20 6.21 -9.83 -23.20
C THR A 20 7.61 -10.02 -23.80
N ALA A 21 8.45 -8.98 -23.75
CA ALA A 21 9.85 -9.01 -24.18
C ALA A 21 10.75 -9.81 -23.23
N HIS A 22 10.51 -9.72 -21.92
CA HIS A 22 11.36 -10.35 -20.89
C HIS A 22 10.61 -11.45 -20.13
N ARG A 23 10.34 -12.58 -20.80
CA ARG A 23 9.62 -13.72 -20.19
C ARG A 23 10.25 -14.25 -18.90
N GLN A 24 11.58 -14.19 -18.79
CA GLN A 24 12.27 -14.62 -17.56
C GLN A 24 11.96 -13.70 -16.38
N LEU A 25 11.85 -12.40 -16.60
CA LEU A 25 11.47 -11.43 -15.55
C LEU A 25 10.08 -11.76 -15.00
N ARG A 26 9.12 -12.01 -15.90
CA ARG A 26 7.77 -12.45 -15.52
C ARG A 26 7.80 -13.75 -14.70
N ARG A 27 8.59 -14.75 -15.13
CA ARG A 27 8.74 -16.01 -14.40
C ARG A 27 9.33 -15.83 -13.00
N ASN A 28 10.36 -15.00 -12.87
CA ASN A 28 10.98 -14.70 -11.59
C ASN A 28 10.00 -14.01 -10.64
N SER A 29 9.24 -13.02 -11.14
CA SER A 29 8.19 -12.34 -10.37
C SER A 29 7.13 -13.32 -9.85
N VAL A 30 6.64 -14.23 -10.71
CA VAL A 30 5.65 -15.24 -10.31
C VAL A 30 6.23 -16.22 -9.30
N THR A 31 7.48 -16.63 -9.48
CA THR A 31 8.16 -17.56 -8.56
C THR A 31 8.32 -16.93 -7.18
N LEU A 32 8.70 -15.65 -7.12
CA LEU A 32 8.84 -14.91 -5.88
C LEU A 32 7.49 -14.80 -5.14
N ALA A 33 6.44 -14.37 -5.84
CA ALA A 33 5.08 -14.29 -5.28
C ALA A 33 4.59 -15.66 -4.76
N GLN A 34 4.84 -16.75 -5.51
CA GLN A 34 4.51 -18.10 -5.06
C GLN A 34 5.28 -18.50 -3.80
N LYS A 35 6.55 -18.11 -3.64
CA LYS A 35 7.31 -18.41 -2.42
C LYS A 35 6.65 -17.76 -1.20
N TYR A 36 6.32 -16.47 -1.27
CA TYR A 36 5.59 -15.78 -0.21
C TYR A 36 4.25 -16.44 0.10
N ALA A 37 3.48 -16.70 -0.95
CA ALA A 37 2.16 -17.27 -0.82
C ALA A 37 2.14 -18.67 -0.18
N PHE A 38 3.17 -19.48 -0.46
CA PHE A 38 3.33 -20.81 0.14
C PHE A 38 4.22 -20.82 1.40
N GLN A 39 4.51 -19.65 1.98
CA GLN A 39 5.38 -19.49 3.17
C GLN A 39 6.75 -20.18 3.01
N LYS A 40 7.24 -20.29 1.78
CA LYS A 40 8.57 -20.80 1.50
C LYS A 40 9.57 -19.70 1.81
N LEU A 41 10.73 -20.08 2.31
CA LEU A 41 11.82 -19.15 2.56
C LEU A 41 12.17 -18.38 1.28
N VAL A 42 11.98 -17.07 1.34
CA VAL A 42 12.48 -16.12 0.33
C VAL A 42 13.88 -15.71 0.75
N THR A 43 14.88 -16.09 -0.03
CA THR A 43 16.28 -15.80 0.26
C THR A 43 16.66 -14.43 -0.27
N GLU A 44 17.76 -13.88 0.21
CA GLU A 44 18.30 -12.65 -0.38
C GLU A 44 18.68 -12.85 -1.85
N GLU A 45 19.17 -14.04 -2.23
CA GLU A 45 19.49 -14.37 -3.62
C GLU A 45 18.26 -14.28 -4.53
N ASP A 46 17.10 -14.74 -4.08
CA ASP A 46 15.84 -14.61 -4.82
C ASP A 46 15.52 -13.14 -5.13
N LEU A 47 15.64 -12.27 -4.12
CA LEU A 47 15.41 -10.84 -4.25
C LEU A 47 16.45 -10.20 -5.17
N GLN A 48 17.72 -10.62 -5.09
CA GLN A 48 18.79 -10.08 -5.94
C GLN A 48 18.61 -10.50 -7.40
N ILE A 49 18.18 -11.73 -7.69
CA ILE A 49 17.88 -12.20 -9.05
C ILE A 49 16.76 -11.35 -9.65
N MET A 50 15.69 -11.10 -8.89
CA MET A 50 14.58 -10.29 -9.36
C MET A 50 15.00 -8.82 -9.55
N GLY A 51 15.66 -8.25 -8.56
CA GLY A 51 16.11 -6.87 -8.52
C GLY A 51 17.09 -6.48 -9.61
N ARG A 52 18.12 -7.31 -9.85
CA ARG A 52 19.06 -7.12 -10.97
C ARG A 52 18.37 -7.30 -12.31
N GLY A 53 17.44 -8.25 -12.40
CA GLY A 53 16.61 -8.46 -13.57
C GLY A 53 15.84 -7.20 -13.96
N LEU A 54 15.16 -6.57 -12.98
CA LEU A 54 14.45 -5.30 -13.18
C LEU A 54 15.40 -4.17 -13.60
N TRP A 55 16.54 -4.01 -12.94
CA TRP A 55 17.49 -2.95 -13.25
C TRP A 55 18.00 -3.03 -14.70
N ASN A 56 18.45 -4.23 -15.09
CA ASN A 56 19.11 -4.44 -16.38
C ASN A 56 18.19 -4.21 -17.58
N VAL A 57 16.90 -4.58 -17.47
CA VAL A 57 15.95 -4.43 -18.59
C VAL A 57 15.50 -2.99 -18.79
N LEU A 58 15.66 -2.12 -17.79
CA LEU A 58 15.23 -0.72 -17.85
C LEU A 58 16.34 0.22 -18.36
N ASN A 59 17.61 -0.22 -18.33
CA ASN A 59 18.77 0.55 -18.80
C ASN A 59 18.84 1.97 -18.20
N LEU A 60 18.80 2.05 -16.86
CA LEU A 60 18.63 3.30 -16.10
C LEU A 60 19.96 3.95 -15.67
N ASP A 61 21.11 3.34 -15.93
CA ASP A 61 22.38 3.71 -15.27
C ASP A 61 22.73 5.20 -15.46
N ALA A 62 22.67 5.71 -16.70
CA ALA A 62 23.01 7.11 -16.98
C ALA A 62 22.00 8.11 -16.37
N SER A 63 20.70 7.82 -16.47
CA SER A 63 19.64 8.71 -15.98
C SER A 63 19.58 8.71 -14.46
N PHE A 64 19.76 7.55 -13.83
CA PHE A 64 19.85 7.42 -12.39
C PHE A 64 21.09 8.11 -11.82
N ALA A 65 22.27 7.91 -12.43
CA ALA A 65 23.49 8.58 -11.99
C ALA A 65 23.36 10.11 -12.01
N ALA A 66 22.72 10.67 -13.05
CA ALA A 66 22.44 12.10 -13.13
C ALA A 66 21.47 12.57 -12.04
N ALA A 67 20.37 11.82 -11.81
CA ALA A 67 19.39 12.15 -10.78
C ALA A 67 19.98 12.08 -9.36
N HIS A 68 20.72 11.00 -9.06
CA HIS A 68 21.39 10.80 -7.78
C HIS A 68 22.45 11.87 -7.51
N LYS A 69 23.25 12.23 -8.52
CA LYS A 69 24.22 13.34 -8.40
C LYS A 69 23.53 14.67 -8.11
N THR A 70 22.39 14.94 -8.74
CA THR A 70 21.62 16.17 -8.52
C THR A 70 21.00 16.22 -7.13
N ALA A 71 20.50 15.08 -6.63
CA ALA A 71 19.98 14.97 -5.27
C ALA A 71 21.05 15.20 -4.19
N GLY A 72 22.29 14.80 -4.46
CA GLY A 72 23.42 15.03 -3.56
C GLY A 72 23.21 14.34 -2.22
N ARG A 73 22.96 15.12 -1.16
CA ARG A 73 22.69 14.62 0.21
C ARG A 73 21.20 14.50 0.53
N GLN A 74 20.32 14.95 -0.36
CA GLN A 74 18.89 14.82 -0.19
C GLN A 74 18.44 13.41 -0.57
N ILE A 75 17.35 12.96 0.06
CA ILE A 75 16.66 11.73 -0.29
C ILE A 75 16.08 11.90 -1.70
N LEU A 76 16.43 11.02 -2.62
CA LEU A 76 15.90 11.03 -3.99
C LEU A 76 14.62 10.18 -4.06
N PRO A 77 13.45 10.76 -4.34
CA PRO A 77 12.25 9.96 -4.55
C PRO A 77 12.33 9.21 -5.86
N ILE A 78 12.08 7.91 -5.82
CA ILE A 78 11.95 7.04 -6.99
C ILE A 78 10.46 6.72 -7.16
N ILE A 79 9.91 7.05 -8.32
CA ILE A 79 8.50 6.80 -8.64
C ILE A 79 8.43 5.85 -9.82
N ILE A 80 7.76 4.72 -9.65
CA ILE A 80 7.39 3.85 -10.77
C ILE A 80 6.05 4.33 -11.32
N GLU A 81 6.02 4.72 -12.58
CA GLU A 81 4.80 5.22 -13.23
C GLU A 81 4.39 4.36 -14.43
N SER A 82 3.15 3.87 -14.41
CA SER A 82 2.58 3.05 -15.48
C SER A 82 1.05 3.00 -15.39
N ASP A 83 0.37 3.07 -16.52
CA ASP A 83 -1.07 2.83 -16.64
C ASP A 83 -1.42 1.33 -16.62
N ASP A 84 -0.48 0.46 -17.01
CA ASP A 84 -0.61 -1.00 -16.94
C ASP A 84 -0.50 -1.51 -15.48
N PRO A 85 -1.58 -2.07 -14.90
CA PRO A 85 -1.55 -2.62 -13.55
C PRO A 85 -0.56 -3.78 -13.38
N ALA A 86 -0.33 -4.58 -14.43
CA ALA A 86 0.57 -5.72 -14.38
C ALA A 86 2.04 -5.27 -14.22
N LEU A 87 2.39 -4.09 -14.77
CA LEU A 87 3.72 -3.50 -14.58
C LEU A 87 3.89 -2.95 -13.16
N LEU A 88 2.87 -2.27 -12.61
CA LEU A 88 2.91 -1.77 -11.23
C LEU A 88 2.98 -2.90 -10.18
N GLN A 89 2.46 -4.08 -10.51
CA GLN A 89 2.48 -5.27 -9.64
C GLN A 89 3.87 -5.93 -9.51
N LEU A 90 4.82 -5.59 -10.37
CA LEU A 90 6.19 -6.11 -10.23
C LEU A 90 6.79 -5.73 -8.86
N PRO A 91 7.71 -6.56 -8.33
CA PRO A 91 8.41 -6.35 -7.07
C PRO A 91 9.45 -5.24 -7.15
N TRP A 92 9.00 -4.01 -7.38
CA TRP A 92 9.85 -2.82 -7.47
C TRP A 92 10.66 -2.58 -6.20
N GLU A 93 10.21 -3.05 -5.04
CA GLU A 93 10.95 -3.02 -3.78
C GLU A 93 12.27 -3.79 -3.86
N THR A 94 12.35 -4.77 -4.77
CA THR A 94 13.57 -5.54 -5.02
C THR A 94 14.55 -4.84 -5.96
N LEU A 95 14.18 -3.71 -6.56
CA LEU A 95 15.03 -2.99 -7.53
C LEU A 95 16.44 -2.78 -6.97
N ARG A 96 17.43 -3.38 -7.65
CA ARG A 96 18.79 -3.47 -7.13
C ARG A 96 19.78 -2.86 -8.10
N HIS A 97 20.37 -1.74 -7.70
CA HIS A 97 21.49 -1.12 -8.40
C HIS A 97 22.78 -1.93 -8.17
N PRO A 98 23.72 -1.97 -9.14
CA PRO A 98 25.01 -2.65 -8.96
C PRO A 98 25.79 -2.14 -7.73
N ASP A 99 26.01 -0.83 -7.65
CA ASP A 99 26.78 -0.18 -6.56
C ASP A 99 25.98 0.16 -5.30
N HIS A 100 24.72 0.60 -5.43
CA HIS A 100 23.89 1.03 -4.29
C HIS A 100 23.06 -0.10 -3.64
N GLY A 101 23.13 -1.32 -4.17
CA GLY A 101 22.34 -2.44 -3.65
C GLY A 101 20.84 -2.23 -3.84
N PHE A 102 20.03 -2.72 -2.89
CA PHE A 102 18.58 -2.57 -2.92
C PHE A 102 18.19 -1.12 -2.64
N LEU A 103 17.62 -0.44 -3.63
CA LEU A 103 17.29 0.98 -3.51
C LEU A 103 16.25 1.23 -2.42
N GLY A 104 15.25 0.34 -2.28
CA GLY A 104 14.22 0.43 -1.23
C GLY A 104 14.72 0.20 0.20
N ARG A 105 15.96 -0.29 0.39
CA ARG A 105 16.57 -0.45 1.73
C ARG A 105 17.54 0.66 2.09
N SER A 106 17.87 1.52 1.14
CA SER A 106 18.84 2.60 1.35
C SER A 106 18.12 3.86 1.85
N PRO A 107 18.66 4.55 2.88
CA PRO A 107 18.08 5.79 3.38
C PRO A 107 18.18 6.95 2.38
N ALA A 108 18.94 6.79 1.29
CA ALA A 108 19.08 7.80 0.25
C ALA A 108 17.88 7.86 -0.71
N PHE A 109 16.96 6.89 -0.65
CA PHE A 109 15.86 6.78 -1.60
C PHE A 109 14.52 6.55 -0.90
N THR A 110 13.44 7.02 -1.52
CA THR A 110 12.09 6.51 -1.27
C THR A 110 11.59 5.84 -2.54
N LEU A 111 10.67 4.89 -2.41
CA LEU A 111 10.09 4.19 -3.54
C LEU A 111 8.56 4.25 -3.45
N SER A 112 7.91 4.72 -4.50
CA SER A 112 6.45 4.73 -4.63
C SER A 112 6.00 4.36 -6.04
N ARG A 113 4.71 4.12 -6.20
CA ARG A 113 4.05 3.78 -7.47
C ARG A 113 3.00 4.82 -7.80
N ARG A 114 2.78 5.07 -9.09
CA ARG A 114 1.75 5.99 -9.59
C ARG A 114 1.15 5.46 -10.90
N VAL A 115 -0.18 5.51 -11.04
CA VAL A 115 -0.87 5.07 -12.26
C VAL A 115 -0.78 6.14 -13.35
N ALA A 116 -1.01 7.40 -12.97
CA ALA A 116 -0.87 8.58 -13.81
C ALA A 116 -0.52 9.77 -12.92
N PRO A 117 0.17 10.80 -13.44
CA PRO A 117 0.29 12.05 -12.72
C PRO A 117 -1.12 12.55 -12.39
N PRO A 118 -1.38 12.95 -11.13
CA PRO A 118 -2.68 13.50 -10.81
C PRO A 118 -2.87 14.81 -11.59
N ASP A 119 -4.09 15.05 -12.09
CA ASP A 119 -4.40 16.28 -12.83
C ASP A 119 -4.18 17.54 -11.96
N GLU A 120 -4.30 17.37 -10.64
CA GLU A 120 -4.04 18.40 -9.64
C GLU A 120 -3.19 17.85 -8.50
N SER A 121 -2.37 18.70 -7.87
CA SER A 121 -1.68 18.30 -6.64
C SER A 121 -2.71 18.07 -5.54
N PRO A 122 -2.54 17.05 -4.67
CA PRO A 122 -3.47 16.85 -3.58
C PRO A 122 -3.51 18.11 -2.70
N ASP A 123 -4.72 18.43 -2.22
CA ASP A 123 -4.92 19.55 -1.33
C ASP A 123 -3.99 19.44 -0.12
N THR A 124 -3.38 20.56 0.25
CA THR A 124 -2.54 20.56 1.46
C THR A 124 -3.45 20.37 2.67
N PRO A 125 -3.19 19.39 3.55
CA PRO A 125 -4.01 19.18 4.73
C PRO A 125 -4.04 20.45 5.59
N GLU A 126 -5.17 20.64 6.28
CA GLU A 126 -5.38 21.76 7.18
C GLU A 126 -4.26 21.81 8.23
N LYS A 127 -3.82 23.03 8.58
CA LYS A 127 -2.86 23.21 9.67
C LYS A 127 -3.53 22.90 11.01
N GLY A 128 -2.95 22.01 11.78
CA GLY A 128 -3.47 21.62 13.09
C GLY A 128 -2.85 20.31 13.56
N PRO A 129 -3.40 19.69 14.63
CA PRO A 129 -2.98 18.36 15.02
C PRO A 129 -3.25 17.36 13.89
N LEU A 130 -2.33 16.40 13.73
CA LEU A 130 -2.55 15.27 12.83
C LEU A 130 -3.67 14.39 13.38
N ARG A 131 -4.84 14.41 12.73
CA ARG A 131 -5.97 13.53 13.02
C ARG A 131 -5.75 12.15 12.41
N VAL A 132 -5.59 11.15 13.26
CA VAL A 132 -5.34 9.75 12.93
C VAL A 132 -6.56 8.95 13.35
N LEU A 133 -7.14 8.19 12.43
CA LEU A 133 -8.16 7.20 12.71
C LEU A 133 -7.52 5.82 12.58
N LEU A 134 -7.44 5.08 13.69
CA LEU A 134 -7.12 3.66 13.66
C LEU A 134 -8.42 2.87 13.67
N PHE A 135 -8.85 2.47 12.46
CA PHE A 135 -10.08 1.71 12.26
C PHE A 135 -9.77 0.22 12.13
N THR A 136 -10.24 -0.56 13.09
CA THR A 136 -10.03 -2.00 13.17
C THR A 136 -11.36 -2.72 13.01
N SER A 137 -11.42 -3.77 12.19
CA SER A 137 -12.58 -4.66 12.15
C SER A 137 -12.19 -6.10 12.44
N LEU A 138 -12.88 -6.69 13.40
CA LEU A 138 -12.66 -8.05 13.87
C LEU A 138 -14.02 -8.72 14.13
N PRO A 139 -14.70 -9.21 13.08
CA PRO A 139 -15.97 -9.89 13.26
C PRO A 139 -15.85 -11.17 14.10
N ASP A 140 -16.86 -11.47 14.92
CA ASP A 140 -16.88 -12.57 15.89
C ASP A 140 -16.91 -13.97 15.24
N ASP A 141 -17.32 -14.07 13.98
CA ASP A 141 -17.49 -15.32 13.23
C ASP A 141 -16.27 -15.71 12.37
N VAL A 142 -15.15 -15.00 12.52
CA VAL A 142 -13.86 -15.38 11.92
C VAL A 142 -13.20 -16.51 12.73
N ASP A 143 -12.52 -17.43 12.05
CA ASP A 143 -11.86 -18.58 12.69
C ASP A 143 -10.85 -18.11 13.77
N PRO A 144 -11.09 -18.36 15.06
CA PRO A 144 -10.28 -17.81 16.15
C PRO A 144 -8.88 -18.44 16.25
N GLU A 145 -8.62 -19.57 15.60
CA GLU A 145 -7.29 -20.21 15.59
C GLU A 145 -6.47 -19.80 14.37
N LYS A 146 -7.12 -19.55 13.23
CA LYS A 146 -6.42 -19.31 11.95
C LYS A 146 -6.47 -17.86 11.47
N SER A 147 -7.40 -17.07 11.99
CA SER A 147 -7.67 -15.72 11.50
C SER A 147 -7.74 -14.69 12.61
N ARG A 148 -7.37 -14.99 13.86
CA ARG A 148 -7.41 -13.98 14.93
C ARG A 148 -6.32 -12.92 14.73
N LEU A 149 -6.72 -11.70 14.43
CA LEU A 149 -5.84 -10.53 14.46
C LEU A 149 -5.60 -10.11 15.91
N ASN A 150 -4.38 -9.71 16.24
CA ASN A 150 -4.06 -9.15 17.54
C ASN A 150 -4.31 -7.64 17.53
N VAL A 151 -5.59 -7.26 17.39
CA VAL A 151 -6.02 -5.86 17.27
C VAL A 151 -5.60 -5.05 18.50
N GLU A 152 -5.66 -5.63 19.69
CA GLU A 152 -5.25 -4.97 20.94
C GLU A 152 -3.76 -4.59 20.94
N ASP A 153 -2.89 -5.48 20.45
CA ASP A 153 -1.45 -5.22 20.32
C ASP A 153 -1.16 -4.18 19.23
N GLU A 154 -1.88 -4.23 18.10
CA GLU A 154 -1.78 -3.18 17.07
C GLU A 154 -2.18 -1.81 17.62
N GLN A 155 -3.32 -1.73 18.31
CA GLN A 155 -3.81 -0.51 18.96
C GLN A 155 -2.81 0.00 20.01
N ALA A 156 -2.29 -0.87 20.87
CA ALA A 156 -1.29 -0.52 21.87
C ALA A 156 -0.01 0.03 21.23
N GLN A 157 0.52 -0.62 20.19
CA GLN A 157 1.72 -0.17 19.50
C GLN A 157 1.53 1.18 18.80
N VAL A 158 0.39 1.39 18.16
CA VAL A 158 0.07 2.69 17.52
C VAL A 158 -0.09 3.78 18.58
N GLN A 159 -0.82 3.50 19.67
CA GLN A 159 -0.99 4.43 20.78
C GLN A 159 0.36 4.79 21.41
N ASP A 160 1.22 3.82 21.70
CA ASP A 160 2.55 4.04 22.28
C ASP A 160 3.43 4.89 21.37
N ALA A 161 3.44 4.60 20.05
CA ALA A 161 4.20 5.36 19.07
C ALA A 161 3.73 6.82 18.95
N LEU A 162 2.43 7.07 19.15
CA LEU A 162 1.82 8.40 19.03
C LEU A 162 1.74 9.16 20.36
N THR A 163 1.91 8.49 21.50
CA THR A 163 1.74 9.06 22.85
C THR A 163 2.53 10.36 23.09
N PRO A 164 3.83 10.46 22.73
CA PRO A 164 4.58 11.71 22.91
C PRO A 164 3.92 12.90 22.19
N TRP A 165 3.43 12.66 20.97
CA TRP A 165 2.83 13.69 20.11
C TRP A 165 1.39 14.04 20.52
N ILE A 166 0.66 13.06 21.07
CA ILE A 166 -0.66 13.28 21.67
C ILE A 166 -0.52 14.17 22.91
N ALA A 167 0.47 13.90 23.78
CA ALA A 167 0.73 14.71 24.97
C ALA A 167 1.09 16.17 24.65
N GLU A 168 1.73 16.41 23.51
CA GLU A 168 2.03 17.74 22.99
C GLU A 168 0.86 18.41 22.23
N GLY A 169 -0.26 17.71 22.05
CA GLY A 169 -1.40 18.20 21.28
C GLY A 169 -1.14 18.30 19.77
N LEU A 170 -0.12 17.61 19.26
CA LEU A 170 0.26 17.57 17.84
C LEU A 170 -0.44 16.43 17.08
N VAL A 171 -0.99 15.45 17.79
CA VAL A 171 -1.73 14.31 17.22
C VAL A 171 -3.06 14.15 17.96
N GLN A 172 -4.11 13.84 17.22
CA GLN A 172 -5.38 13.35 17.74
C GLN A 172 -5.59 11.94 17.20
N LEU A 173 -5.78 10.96 18.08
CA LEU A 173 -5.98 9.57 17.71
C LEU A 173 -7.39 9.13 18.12
N GLU A 174 -8.13 8.57 17.17
CA GLU A 174 -9.43 7.94 17.42
C GLU A 174 -9.35 6.44 17.08
N MET A 175 -9.93 5.61 17.95
CA MET A 175 -9.98 4.15 17.83
C MET A 175 -11.42 3.70 18.13
N PRO A 176 -12.27 3.54 17.10
CA PRO A 176 -13.66 3.14 17.32
C PRO A 176 -13.76 1.72 17.91
N ASP A 177 -14.76 1.50 18.75
CA ASP A 177 -14.99 0.21 19.43
C ASP A 177 -15.63 -0.86 18.52
N ASP A 178 -16.01 -0.51 17.29
CA ASP A 178 -16.60 -1.44 16.33
C ASP A 178 -16.03 -1.27 14.92
N GLY A 179 -16.06 -2.35 14.15
CA GLY A 179 -15.59 -2.42 12.78
C GLY A 179 -16.67 -2.25 11.72
N ARG A 180 -17.74 -1.49 11.97
CA ARG A 180 -18.84 -1.33 11.00
C ARG A 180 -18.55 -0.25 9.97
N LEU A 181 -18.94 -0.48 8.71
CA LEU A 181 -18.76 0.51 7.63
C LEU A 181 -19.49 1.83 7.91
N THR A 182 -20.62 1.77 8.63
CA THR A 182 -21.36 2.97 9.05
C THR A 182 -20.54 3.83 10.01
N THR A 183 -19.80 3.21 10.92
CA THR A 183 -18.91 3.88 11.87
C THR A 183 -17.75 4.53 11.14
N LEU A 184 -17.10 3.82 10.20
CA LEU A 184 -16.06 4.40 9.35
C LEU A 184 -16.54 5.67 8.64
N ARG A 185 -17.71 5.61 7.99
CA ARG A 185 -18.32 6.75 7.30
C ARG A 185 -18.60 7.93 8.22
N GLU A 186 -19.05 7.65 9.44
CA GLU A 186 -19.31 8.70 10.43
C GLU A 186 -18.02 9.42 10.82
N TYR A 187 -16.95 8.69 11.16
CA TYR A 187 -15.66 9.30 11.49
C TYR A 187 -15.05 10.06 10.30
N LEU A 188 -15.16 9.54 9.08
CA LEU A 188 -14.71 10.26 7.88
C LEU A 188 -15.41 11.63 7.72
N ARG A 189 -16.67 11.72 8.16
CA ARG A 189 -17.49 12.94 8.07
C ARG A 189 -17.28 13.90 9.26
N THR A 190 -17.23 13.39 10.48
CA THR A 190 -17.24 14.21 11.71
C THR A 190 -15.84 14.47 12.24
N PHE A 191 -15.00 13.45 12.31
CA PHE A 191 -13.61 13.56 12.76
C PHE A 191 -12.67 14.04 11.64
N GLN A 192 -13.02 13.76 10.38
CA GLN A 192 -12.26 14.20 9.20
C GLN A 192 -10.76 13.85 9.31
N PRO A 193 -10.40 12.57 9.47
CA PRO A 193 -9.02 12.16 9.69
C PRO A 193 -8.13 12.51 8.49
N HIS A 194 -6.89 12.89 8.76
CA HIS A 194 -5.85 13.04 7.73
C HIS A 194 -5.23 11.68 7.35
N LEU A 195 -5.13 10.79 8.33
CA LEU A 195 -4.54 9.46 8.21
C LEU A 195 -5.54 8.41 8.70
N VAL A 196 -5.82 7.41 7.87
CA VAL A 196 -6.68 6.28 8.25
C VAL A 196 -5.87 5.00 8.17
N PHE A 197 -5.74 4.30 9.29
CA PHE A 197 -5.36 2.89 9.30
C PHE A 197 -6.65 2.08 9.17
N LEU A 198 -6.70 1.22 8.16
CA LEU A 198 -7.80 0.27 7.97
C LEU A 198 -7.22 -1.14 8.17
N SER A 199 -7.44 -1.68 9.37
CA SER A 199 -6.94 -2.99 9.79
C SER A 199 -8.07 -4.00 9.92
N GLY A 200 -7.87 -5.19 9.38
CA GLY A 200 -8.88 -6.24 9.40
C GLY A 200 -8.64 -7.33 8.37
N HIS A 201 -9.68 -8.09 8.05
CA HIS A 201 -9.58 -9.14 7.03
C HIS A 201 -9.95 -8.64 5.65
N GLY A 202 -9.13 -9.02 4.67
CA GLY A 202 -9.44 -8.86 3.26
C GLY A 202 -9.60 -10.22 2.58
N LYS A 203 -10.41 -10.25 1.52
CA LYS A 203 -10.45 -11.35 0.56
C LYS A 203 -10.51 -10.84 -0.87
N PHE A 204 -9.66 -11.35 -1.76
CA PHE A 204 -9.78 -11.07 -3.18
C PHE A 204 -10.48 -12.21 -3.92
N HIS A 205 -11.46 -11.82 -4.73
CA HIS A 205 -12.33 -12.71 -5.46
C HIS A 205 -11.90 -12.72 -6.92
N HIS A 206 -11.31 -13.84 -7.35
CA HIS A 206 -11.00 -14.09 -8.75
C HIS A 206 -11.43 -15.50 -9.13
N GLN A 207 -12.49 -15.60 -9.92
CA GLN A 207 -12.98 -16.88 -10.42
C GLN A 207 -12.89 -16.88 -11.95
N PRO A 208 -11.91 -17.59 -12.54
CA PRO A 208 -11.67 -17.57 -13.99
C PRO A 208 -12.87 -18.01 -14.84
N LEU A 209 -13.80 -18.76 -14.24
CA LEU A 209 -15.00 -19.29 -14.91
C LEU A 209 -16.25 -18.42 -14.71
N GLN A 210 -16.18 -17.36 -13.88
CA GLN A 210 -17.28 -16.41 -13.71
C GLN A 210 -17.09 -15.21 -14.65
N LYS A 211 -18.21 -14.60 -15.06
CA LYS A 211 -18.21 -13.37 -15.87
C LYS A 211 -17.85 -12.12 -15.07
N GLU A 212 -17.86 -12.20 -13.74
CA GLU A 212 -17.60 -11.05 -12.89
C GLU A 212 -16.10 -10.70 -12.91
N PRO A 213 -15.74 -9.42 -13.11
CA PRO A 213 -14.35 -9.01 -13.02
C PRO A 213 -13.82 -9.26 -11.59
N PRO A 214 -12.54 -9.61 -11.43
CA PRO A 214 -11.95 -9.75 -10.10
C PRO A 214 -12.13 -8.49 -9.24
N TYR A 215 -12.39 -8.68 -7.94
CA TYR A 215 -12.60 -7.59 -6.98
C TYR A 215 -12.01 -7.93 -5.61
N ALA A 216 -11.65 -6.90 -4.85
CA ALA A 216 -11.28 -7.04 -3.44
C ALA A 216 -12.50 -6.79 -2.55
N ALA A 217 -12.54 -7.45 -1.39
CA ALA A 217 -13.52 -7.21 -0.34
C ALA A 217 -12.86 -7.18 1.02
N PHE A 218 -13.39 -6.37 1.94
CA PHE A 218 -12.96 -6.28 3.32
C PHE A 218 -14.10 -6.76 4.24
N ALA A 219 -13.76 -7.48 5.30
CA ALA A 219 -14.69 -7.93 6.30
C ALA A 219 -14.92 -6.80 7.32
N PHE A 220 -16.05 -6.10 7.17
CA PHE A 220 -16.58 -5.22 8.22
C PHE A 220 -17.47 -6.03 9.16
N GLU A 221 -17.91 -5.41 10.25
CA GLU A 221 -18.94 -5.95 11.13
C GLU A 221 -20.35 -5.54 10.67
N ASP A 222 -21.33 -6.43 10.91
CA ASP A 222 -22.75 -6.12 10.90
C ASP A 222 -23.24 -5.62 12.27
N GLU A 223 -24.55 -5.39 12.43
CA GLU A 223 -25.15 -4.91 13.68
C GLU A 223 -25.09 -5.92 14.84
N TYR A 224 -24.68 -7.16 14.57
CA TYR A 224 -24.52 -8.24 15.55
C TYR A 224 -23.05 -8.67 15.71
N GLY A 225 -22.09 -7.89 15.20
CA GLY A 225 -20.66 -8.22 15.27
C GLY A 225 -20.20 -9.30 14.28
N ARG A 226 -21.05 -9.73 13.33
CA ARG A 226 -20.71 -10.79 12.37
C ARG A 226 -20.14 -10.22 11.08
N THR A 227 -19.48 -11.08 10.30
CA THR A 227 -18.81 -10.69 9.06
C THR A 227 -19.81 -10.15 8.04
N ARG A 228 -19.59 -8.90 7.65
CA ARG A 228 -20.16 -8.25 6.48
C ARG A 228 -19.06 -7.98 5.46
N SER A 229 -19.02 -8.79 4.41
CA SER A 229 -18.11 -8.57 3.28
C SER A 229 -18.54 -7.33 2.48
N VAL A 230 -17.65 -6.35 2.36
CA VAL A 230 -17.86 -5.09 1.63
C VAL A 230 -16.84 -5.00 0.51
N ARG A 231 -17.30 -4.74 -0.72
CA ARG A 231 -16.43 -4.63 -1.90
C ARG A 231 -15.61 -3.34 -1.91
N ASP A 232 -14.43 -3.42 -2.51
CA ASP A 232 -13.49 -2.32 -2.73
C ASP A 232 -14.14 -1.02 -3.22
N GLN A 233 -15.04 -1.08 -4.20
CA GLN A 233 -15.76 0.10 -4.71
C GLN A 233 -16.58 0.79 -3.62
N THR A 234 -17.28 0.02 -2.77
CA THR A 234 -18.11 0.58 -1.70
C THR A 234 -17.27 1.19 -0.59
N ILE A 235 -16.10 0.60 -0.31
CA ILE A 235 -15.12 1.13 0.64
C ILE A 235 -14.57 2.45 0.10
N ALA A 236 -14.08 2.45 -1.14
CA ALA A 236 -13.48 3.63 -1.74
C ALA A 236 -14.49 4.78 -1.92
N GLN A 237 -15.76 4.46 -2.20
CA GLN A 237 -16.85 5.45 -2.18
C GLN A 237 -17.05 6.12 -0.80
N ALA A 238 -16.71 5.45 0.31
CA ALA A 238 -16.80 6.06 1.64
C ALA A 238 -15.80 7.21 1.84
N PHE A 239 -14.70 7.22 1.08
CA PHE A 239 -13.66 8.25 1.14
C PHE A 239 -13.91 9.43 0.21
N VAL A 240 -14.90 9.36 -0.69
CA VAL A 240 -15.25 10.48 -1.57
C VAL A 240 -15.73 11.66 -0.73
N GLY A 241 -15.06 12.81 -0.87
CA GLY A 241 -15.33 14.01 -0.08
C GLY A 241 -14.74 13.99 1.34
N SER A 242 -13.98 12.95 1.70
CA SER A 242 -13.20 12.94 2.95
C SER A 242 -11.92 13.78 2.81
N THR A 243 -11.37 14.20 3.95
CA THR A 243 -10.09 14.93 4.01
C THR A 243 -8.87 14.02 4.14
N ALA A 244 -9.08 12.69 4.10
CA ALA A 244 -8.03 11.70 4.28
C ALA A 244 -6.98 11.82 3.17
N GLN A 245 -5.74 12.06 3.57
CA GLN A 245 -4.59 12.20 2.68
C GLN A 245 -3.85 10.88 2.49
N LEU A 246 -3.86 10.04 3.53
CA LEU A 246 -3.17 8.76 3.54
C LEU A 246 -4.06 7.67 4.15
N ILE A 247 -4.11 6.53 3.46
CA ILE A 247 -4.69 5.30 3.98
C ILE A 247 -3.59 4.25 4.11
N VAL A 248 -3.50 3.61 5.27
CA VAL A 248 -2.66 2.45 5.52
C VAL A 248 -3.55 1.23 5.62
N LEU A 249 -3.44 0.32 4.65
CA LEU A 249 -4.18 -0.94 4.61
C LEU A 249 -3.37 -2.02 5.33
N SER A 250 -3.81 -2.35 6.54
CA SER A 250 -3.31 -3.47 7.34
C SER A 250 -4.31 -4.65 7.21
N ALA A 251 -4.61 -5.01 5.97
CA ALA A 251 -5.61 -6.04 5.67
C ALA A 251 -4.92 -7.39 5.35
N CYS A 252 -5.08 -8.38 6.23
CA CYS A 252 -4.52 -9.72 6.05
C CYS A 252 -5.60 -10.73 5.62
N GLU A 253 -5.32 -11.52 4.59
CA GLU A 253 -6.06 -12.75 4.34
C GLU A 253 -5.36 -13.92 5.05
N SER A 254 -6.12 -14.81 5.68
CA SER A 254 -5.66 -16.12 6.17
C SER A 254 -5.31 -17.12 5.04
N GLY A 255 -5.14 -16.62 3.80
CA GLY A 255 -4.84 -17.36 2.58
C GLY A 255 -3.95 -16.53 1.63
N LYS A 256 -2.64 -16.74 1.72
CA LYS A 256 -1.56 -15.83 1.28
C LYS A 256 -1.29 -15.71 -0.24
N THR A 257 -2.05 -16.37 -1.13
CA THR A 257 -1.93 -16.18 -2.60
C THR A 257 -2.71 -14.97 -3.12
N VAL A 258 -3.53 -14.36 -2.27
CA VAL A 258 -4.64 -13.47 -2.68
C VAL A 258 -4.48 -12.05 -2.07
N SER A 259 -3.55 -11.87 -1.13
CA SER A 259 -3.22 -10.58 -0.51
C SER A 259 -2.68 -9.56 -1.52
N ASP A 260 -1.81 -9.98 -2.45
CA ASP A 260 -1.26 -9.12 -3.51
C ASP A 260 -2.37 -8.48 -4.34
N ALA A 261 -3.35 -9.30 -4.76
CA ALA A 261 -4.41 -8.85 -5.64
C ALA A 261 -5.50 -8.07 -4.88
N LEU A 262 -5.70 -8.36 -3.59
CA LEU A 262 -6.55 -7.59 -2.69
C LEU A 262 -6.02 -6.16 -2.50
N ASN A 263 -4.80 -6.05 -2.02
CA ASN A 263 -4.19 -4.75 -1.73
C ASN A 263 -4.01 -3.97 -3.02
N VAL A 264 -3.69 -4.62 -4.14
CA VAL A 264 -3.64 -3.95 -5.45
C VAL A 264 -5.03 -3.50 -5.91
N GLY A 265 -6.07 -4.32 -5.74
CA GLY A 265 -7.44 -3.98 -6.10
C GLY A 265 -7.95 -2.77 -5.30
N LEU A 266 -7.92 -2.87 -3.97
CA LEU A 266 -8.39 -1.81 -3.08
C LEU A 266 -7.53 -0.54 -3.15
N THR A 267 -6.20 -0.66 -3.14
CA THR A 267 -5.29 0.50 -3.28
C THR A 267 -5.51 1.21 -4.61
N ARG A 268 -5.72 0.48 -5.70
CA ARG A 268 -6.04 1.07 -7.00
C ARG A 268 -7.37 1.80 -6.98
N GLN A 269 -8.43 1.20 -6.43
CA GLN A 269 -9.74 1.85 -6.33
C GLN A 269 -9.68 3.12 -5.47
N LEU A 270 -9.00 3.07 -4.32
CA LEU A 270 -8.81 4.23 -3.44
C LEU A 270 -8.03 5.35 -4.12
N SER A 271 -6.94 5.01 -4.82
CA SER A 271 -6.16 5.98 -5.59
C SER A 271 -6.96 6.58 -6.76
N GLN A 272 -7.75 5.77 -7.47
CA GLN A 272 -8.62 6.24 -8.57
C GLN A 272 -9.74 7.17 -8.09
N LEU A 273 -10.22 6.98 -6.86
CA LEU A 273 -11.26 7.80 -6.25
C LEU A 273 -10.72 9.01 -5.47
N GLY A 274 -9.44 9.33 -5.65
CA GLY A 274 -8.85 10.59 -5.23
C GLY A 274 -8.16 10.57 -3.87
N VAL A 275 -7.98 9.40 -3.24
CA VAL A 275 -7.12 9.31 -2.04
C VAL A 275 -5.66 9.53 -2.49
N PRO A 276 -4.97 10.57 -1.99
CA PRO A 276 -3.65 10.95 -2.50
C PRO A 276 -2.58 9.88 -2.31
N HIS A 277 -2.60 9.22 -1.15
CA HIS A 277 -1.60 8.25 -0.76
C HIS A 277 -2.25 7.01 -0.17
N VAL A 278 -1.78 5.85 -0.61
CA VAL A 278 -2.19 4.56 -0.04
C VAL A 278 -0.96 3.71 0.16
N ILE A 279 -0.83 3.14 1.34
CA ILE A 279 0.18 2.16 1.70
C ILE A 279 -0.55 0.84 1.94
N GLY A 280 -0.07 -0.22 1.32
CA GLY A 280 -0.58 -1.57 1.55
C GLY A 280 0.55 -2.57 1.55
N MET A 281 0.29 -3.75 2.10
CA MET A 281 1.23 -4.86 2.06
C MET A 281 1.14 -5.58 0.72
N ARG A 282 2.26 -6.04 0.16
CA ARG A 282 2.26 -6.72 -1.14
C ARG A 282 2.38 -8.23 -1.01
N GLU A 283 3.12 -8.76 -0.04
CA GLU A 283 3.39 -10.20 0.17
C GLU A 283 3.53 -10.60 1.64
#